data_AF-A0A3M1S308-F1
#
_entry.id   AF-A0A3M1S308-F1
#
_cell.length_a   1.000
_cell.length_b   1.000
_cell.length_c   1.000
_cell.angle_alpha   90.00
_cell.angle_beta   90.00
_cell.angle_gamma   90.00
#
_symmetry.space_group_name_H-M   'P 1'
#
loop_
_entity.id
_entity.type
_entity.pdbx_description
1 polymer ?
#
loop_
_entity_poly.entity_id
_entity_poly.type
_entity_poly.pdbx_seq_one_letter_code
_entity_poly.pdbx_strand_id
1 'polypeptide(L)'
;MGASSAQPDSHRQPEEIREQLVAYLDGELPPEDAARIEEVIARDPDIRSELHRLEETWDMLDSLERPTVDESFTHSTLEIVAQSAAAEVEQRKQTKPREILLQLALAVLVCVIASGAGYFMVTVLRDDPNAELLADLPVIQRLDALRHIDDVEFVRDLQEAGLFGTDERWLDESPQANDSGALQLPPAPDDADLQVRRRWVTELTETQQYLLKRNLDRFQSLPESERERLRDLYAAIAAAPDRQKLEETIERYYQWYKLLDIYQRSSIDHSKGDERIARIRELREATVMRSIGNLDGRRLRWFLEMVEHRLGVRPTSEDVKTLSRWVEEFAFERGEGVVEKLSGEERKRVQEILETIDDDIRRREFLAMTWLSWQAEHPDDFSLLSEKDLET
;
A
#
# COMPACT_ATOMS: atom_id res chain seq x y z
N MET A 1 23.69 -44.65 -26.11
CA MET A 1 22.45 -44.76 -25.33
C MET A 1 22.83 -44.73 -23.86
N GLY A 2 22.72 -43.58 -23.22
CA GLY A 2 22.95 -43.42 -21.78
C GLY A 2 21.85 -42.50 -21.27
N ALA A 3 20.74 -43.10 -20.83
CA ALA A 3 19.64 -42.37 -20.23
C ALA A 3 20.07 -41.95 -18.82
N SER A 4 20.30 -40.65 -18.65
CA SER A 4 20.42 -40.01 -17.34
C SER A 4 19.02 -39.86 -16.77
N SER A 5 18.56 -40.86 -16.03
CA SER A 5 17.33 -40.82 -15.26
C SER A 5 17.57 -40.08 -13.94
N ALA A 6 16.92 -38.93 -13.81
CA ALA A 6 16.80 -38.15 -12.59
C ALA A 6 16.19 -38.98 -11.45
N GLN A 7 16.83 -38.97 -10.30
CA GLN A 7 16.31 -39.48 -9.03
C GLN A 7 15.54 -38.34 -8.35
N PRO A 8 14.28 -38.51 -7.90
CA PRO A 8 13.55 -37.47 -7.20
C PRO A 8 13.97 -37.41 -5.72
N ASP A 9 14.36 -36.23 -5.25
CA ASP A 9 14.63 -35.87 -3.85
C ASP A 9 13.40 -36.12 -2.98
N SER A 10 13.32 -37.27 -2.30
CA SER A 10 12.13 -37.61 -1.50
C SER A 10 12.36 -37.77 0.00
N HIS A 11 13.55 -37.51 0.56
CA HIS A 11 13.76 -37.51 2.02
C HIS A 11 14.59 -36.29 2.47
N ARG A 12 13.98 -35.09 2.49
CA ARG A 12 14.46 -34.02 3.40
C ARG A 12 14.15 -34.45 4.83
N GLN A 13 15.09 -34.29 5.75
CA GLN A 13 14.85 -34.76 7.13
C GLN A 13 13.80 -33.87 7.81
N PRO A 14 12.92 -34.43 8.66
CA PRO A 14 11.89 -33.66 9.37
C PRO A 14 12.44 -32.47 10.18
N GLU A 15 13.69 -32.57 10.66
CA GLU A 15 14.38 -31.48 11.38
C GLU A 15 14.79 -30.32 10.47
N GLU A 16 15.22 -30.59 9.23
CA GLU A 16 15.58 -29.54 8.27
C GLU A 16 14.35 -28.74 7.84
N ILE A 17 13.21 -29.41 7.69
CA ILE A 17 11.93 -28.74 7.39
C ILE A 17 11.48 -27.90 8.58
N ARG A 18 11.63 -28.40 9.81
CA ARG A 18 11.33 -27.65 11.04
C ARG A 18 12.19 -26.38 11.16
N GLU A 19 13.48 -26.48 10.89
CA GLU A 19 14.40 -25.32 10.88
C GLU A 19 14.00 -24.29 9.83
N GLN A 20 13.62 -24.74 8.62
CA GLN A 20 13.12 -23.86 7.57
C GLN A 20 11.78 -23.21 7.92
N LEU A 21 10.89 -23.88 8.65
CA LEU A 21 9.64 -23.29 9.14
C LEU A 21 9.90 -22.22 10.21
N VAL A 22 10.88 -22.43 11.09
CA VAL A 22 11.27 -21.41 12.08
C VAL A 22 11.90 -20.20 11.41
N ALA A 23 12.82 -20.41 10.45
CA ALA A 23 13.43 -19.34 9.66
C ALA A 23 12.44 -18.63 8.71
N TYR A 24 11.36 -19.31 8.34
CA TYR A 24 10.24 -18.70 7.61
C TYR A 24 9.40 -17.82 8.54
N LEU A 25 9.18 -18.24 9.79
CA LEU A 25 8.43 -17.47 10.79
C LEU A 25 9.18 -16.23 11.30
N ASP A 26 10.50 -16.28 11.44
CA ASP A 26 11.32 -15.13 11.84
C ASP A 26 11.70 -14.20 10.66
N GLY A 27 11.46 -14.64 9.42
CA GLY A 27 11.70 -13.86 8.21
C GLY A 27 13.14 -13.89 7.69
N GLU A 28 14.01 -14.75 8.23
CA GLU A 28 15.42 -14.90 7.82
C GLU A 28 15.59 -15.80 6.58
N LEU A 29 14.50 -16.29 5.98
CA LEU A 29 14.55 -17.18 4.82
C LEU A 29 14.71 -16.40 3.48
N PRO A 30 15.70 -16.73 2.64
CA PRO A 30 15.86 -16.12 1.32
C PRO A 30 14.61 -16.35 0.42
N PRO A 31 14.31 -15.43 -0.52
CA PRO A 31 13.06 -15.45 -1.29
C PRO A 31 12.88 -16.70 -2.17
N GLU A 32 13.98 -17.32 -2.63
CA GLU A 32 13.92 -18.60 -3.35
C GLU A 32 13.55 -19.78 -2.45
N ASP A 33 13.95 -19.75 -1.18
CA ASP A 33 13.65 -20.76 -0.18
C ASP A 33 12.25 -20.56 0.44
N ALA A 34 11.80 -19.32 0.58
CA ALA A 34 10.44 -18.96 0.98
C ALA A 34 9.39 -19.49 0.00
N ALA A 35 9.57 -19.25 -1.31
CA ALA A 35 8.67 -19.79 -2.32
C ALA A 35 8.62 -21.33 -2.31
N ARG A 36 9.76 -21.98 -2.02
CA ARG A 36 9.84 -23.44 -1.89
C ARG A 36 9.12 -23.97 -0.64
N ILE A 37 9.27 -23.33 0.51
CA ILE A 37 8.62 -23.78 1.76
C ILE A 37 7.11 -23.52 1.71
N GLU A 38 6.67 -22.44 1.07
CA GLU A 38 5.25 -22.13 0.83
C GLU A 38 4.56 -23.21 -0.01
N GLU A 39 5.22 -23.71 -1.06
CA GLU A 39 4.70 -24.83 -1.87
C GLU A 39 4.54 -26.11 -1.03
N VAL A 40 5.47 -26.35 -0.10
CA VAL A 40 5.42 -27.50 0.82
C VAL A 40 4.29 -27.35 1.85
N ILE A 41 4.11 -26.16 2.43
CA ILE A 41 3.03 -25.83 3.36
C ILE A 41 1.64 -25.93 2.68
N ALA A 42 1.55 -25.54 1.40
CA ALA A 42 0.32 -25.66 0.62
C ALA A 42 -0.05 -27.13 0.34
N ARG A 43 0.95 -27.98 0.13
CA ARG A 43 0.78 -29.38 -0.28
C ARG A 43 0.59 -30.35 0.87
N ASP A 44 1.21 -30.10 2.03
CA ASP A 44 1.23 -31.03 3.16
C ASP A 44 0.45 -30.50 4.38
N PRO A 45 -0.67 -31.14 4.78
CA PRO A 45 -1.44 -30.74 5.94
C PRO A 45 -0.71 -30.94 7.28
N ASP A 46 0.24 -31.88 7.39
CA ASP A 46 0.98 -32.13 8.64
C ASP A 46 1.99 -31.00 8.90
N ILE A 47 2.65 -30.52 7.84
CA ILE A 47 3.55 -29.36 7.89
C ILE A 47 2.80 -28.07 8.25
N ARG A 48 1.58 -27.90 7.74
CA ARG A 48 0.70 -26.78 8.11
C ARG A 48 0.32 -26.81 9.59
N SER A 49 0.03 -28.00 10.12
CA SER A 49 -0.27 -28.15 11.55
C SER A 49 0.95 -27.84 12.42
N GLU A 50 2.16 -28.19 11.97
CA GLU A 50 3.38 -27.90 12.72
C GLU A 50 3.73 -26.40 12.69
N LEU A 51 3.52 -25.71 11.56
CA LEU A 51 3.62 -24.25 11.48
C LEU A 51 2.68 -23.56 12.47
N HIS A 52 1.42 -23.98 12.51
CA HIS A 52 0.42 -23.39 13.40
C HIS A 52 0.76 -23.60 14.88
N ARG A 53 1.38 -24.73 15.23
CA ARG A 53 1.87 -25.02 16.59
C ARG A 53 3.06 -24.13 16.99
N LEU A 54 3.95 -23.83 16.04
CA LEU A 54 5.06 -22.91 16.27
C LEU A 54 4.55 -21.48 16.48
N GLU A 55 3.61 -21.02 15.66
CA GLU A 55 2.92 -19.73 15.84
C GLU A 55 2.24 -19.62 17.22
N GLU A 56 1.48 -20.64 17.62
CA GLU A 56 0.81 -20.67 18.93
C GLU A 56 1.82 -20.60 20.09
N THR A 57 3.00 -21.22 19.93
CA THR A 57 4.07 -21.16 20.93
C THR A 57 4.69 -19.76 21.03
N TRP A 58 4.82 -19.05 19.91
CA TRP A 58 5.27 -17.66 19.87
C TRP A 58 4.25 -16.70 20.49
N ASP A 59 2.97 -16.87 20.18
CA ASP A 59 1.87 -16.11 20.78
C ASP A 59 1.82 -16.30 22.31
N MET A 60 2.10 -17.52 22.78
CA MET A 60 2.21 -17.80 24.22
C MET A 60 3.40 -17.09 24.88
N LEU A 61 4.54 -16.95 24.19
CA LEU A 61 5.70 -16.21 24.69
C LEU A 61 5.42 -14.70 24.80
N ASP A 62 4.64 -14.16 23.85
CA ASP A 62 4.21 -12.76 23.88
C ASP A 62 3.13 -12.48 24.95
N SER A 63 2.39 -13.51 25.38
CA SER A 63 1.43 -13.44 26.48
C SER A 63 2.06 -13.44 27.88
N LEU A 64 3.39 -13.62 27.98
CA LEU A 64 4.08 -13.61 29.27
C LEU A 64 4.20 -12.19 29.82
N GLU A 65 3.61 -11.95 30.99
CA GLU A 65 3.83 -10.71 31.76
C GLU A 65 5.33 -10.52 32.01
N ARG A 66 5.88 -9.43 31.47
CA ARG A 66 7.26 -9.03 31.77
C ARG A 66 7.32 -8.63 33.24
N PRO A 67 8.14 -9.29 34.07
CA PRO A 67 8.25 -8.94 35.48
C PRO A 67 8.84 -7.53 35.58
N THR A 68 8.07 -6.60 36.15
CA THR A 68 8.60 -5.34 36.63
C THR A 68 9.55 -5.65 37.78
N VAL A 69 10.82 -5.33 37.58
CA VAL A 69 11.85 -5.52 38.59
C VAL A 69 11.50 -4.63 39.79
N ASP A 70 11.18 -5.26 40.91
CA ASP A 70 10.97 -4.56 42.18
C ASP A 70 12.30 -3.95 42.64
N GLU A 71 12.25 -2.72 43.18
CA GLU A 71 13.43 -1.90 43.54
C GLU A 71 14.34 -2.61 44.56
N SER A 72 13.86 -3.69 45.21
CA SER A 72 14.63 -4.51 46.16
C SER A 72 15.69 -5.43 45.53
N PHE A 73 15.63 -5.75 44.22
CA PHE A 73 16.67 -6.55 43.56
C PHE A 73 17.98 -5.75 43.34
N THR A 74 17.86 -4.43 43.18
CA THR A 74 18.98 -3.48 43.11
C THR A 74 19.70 -3.30 44.45
N HIS A 75 19.04 -3.60 45.57
CA HIS A 75 19.62 -3.44 46.91
C HIS A 75 20.63 -4.54 47.26
N SER A 76 20.44 -5.79 46.83
CA SER A 76 21.30 -6.91 47.24
C SER A 76 22.66 -6.96 46.53
N THR A 77 22.79 -6.38 45.33
CA THR A 77 24.10 -6.28 44.65
C THR A 77 24.91 -5.09 45.17
N LEU A 78 24.24 -3.99 45.52
CA LEU A 78 24.87 -2.81 46.13
C LEU A 78 25.29 -3.05 47.58
N GLU A 79 24.61 -3.94 48.31
CA GLU A 79 24.96 -4.29 49.70
C GLU A 79 26.22 -5.17 49.78
N ILE A 80 26.46 -6.06 48.80
CA ILE A 80 27.69 -6.88 48.69
C ILE A 80 28.89 -5.99 48.27
N VAL A 81 28.66 -4.98 47.45
CA VAL A 81 29.69 -3.99 47.04
C VAL A 81 29.94 -2.96 48.15
N ALA A 82 28.94 -2.63 48.98
CA ALA A 82 29.10 -1.76 50.15
C ALA A 82 29.90 -2.42 51.28
N GLN A 83 29.82 -3.75 51.45
CA GLN A 83 30.54 -4.48 52.51
C GLN A 83 32.03 -4.73 52.21
N SER A 84 32.45 -4.63 50.95
CA SER A 84 33.87 -4.77 50.56
C SER A 84 34.65 -3.45 50.58
N ALA A 85 33.97 -2.30 50.50
CA ALA A 85 34.61 -0.99 50.56
C ALA A 85 34.94 -0.52 52.00
N ALA A 86 34.26 -1.03 53.03
CA ALA A 86 34.47 -0.62 54.42
C ALA A 86 35.70 -1.27 55.08
N ALA A 87 36.23 -2.37 54.53
CA ALA A 87 37.37 -3.10 55.10
C ALA A 87 38.74 -2.53 54.69
N GLU A 88 38.81 -1.70 53.65
CA GLU A 88 40.09 -1.20 53.09
C GLU A 88 40.47 0.22 53.58
N VAL A 89 39.52 0.94 54.20
CA VAL A 89 39.68 2.36 54.57
C VAL A 89 40.38 2.56 55.93
N GLU A 90 40.36 1.58 56.84
CA GLU A 90 40.95 1.75 58.18
C GLU A 90 42.50 1.68 58.19
N GLN A 91 43.14 1.17 57.14
CA GLN A 91 44.60 0.99 57.09
C GLN A 91 45.40 2.13 56.44
N ARG A 92 44.77 3.16 55.86
CA ARG A 92 45.49 4.26 55.19
C ARG A 92 45.55 5.57 55.99
N LYS A 93 45.46 5.51 57.32
CA LYS A 93 45.86 6.61 58.21
C LYS A 93 47.37 6.61 58.41
N GLN A 94 48.11 7.10 57.41
CA GLN A 94 49.39 7.81 57.56
C GLN A 94 50.09 7.93 56.19
N THR A 95 49.89 9.07 55.50
CA THR A 95 50.95 9.95 54.94
C THR A 95 50.39 10.92 53.87
N LYS A 96 50.79 12.19 54.01
CA LYS A 96 50.66 13.39 53.13
C LYS A 96 49.48 13.48 52.12
N PRO A 97 48.40 14.24 52.43
CA PRO A 97 47.17 14.21 51.64
C PRO A 97 47.12 15.16 50.43
N ARG A 98 47.98 16.18 50.32
CA ARG A 98 47.80 17.24 49.30
C ARG A 98 48.26 16.87 47.89
N GLU A 99 49.35 16.13 47.73
CA GLU A 99 49.86 15.77 46.40
C GLU A 99 49.05 14.64 45.75
N ILE A 100 48.55 13.70 46.55
CA ILE A 100 47.70 12.61 46.08
C ILE A 100 46.30 13.12 45.71
N LEU A 101 45.71 14.04 46.49
CA LEU A 101 44.43 14.67 46.13
C LEU A 101 44.53 15.48 44.84
N LEU A 102 45.65 16.16 44.60
CA LEU A 102 45.87 16.95 43.40
C LEU A 102 46.13 16.04 42.17
N GLN A 103 46.87 14.94 42.35
CA GLN A 103 47.04 13.91 41.31
C GLN A 103 45.73 13.18 41.01
N LEU A 104 44.89 12.92 42.01
CA LEU A 104 43.60 12.26 41.83
C LEU A 104 42.57 13.21 41.22
N ALA A 105 42.57 14.49 41.60
CA ALA A 105 41.78 15.52 40.93
C ALA A 105 42.23 15.74 39.47
N LEU A 106 43.54 15.70 39.20
CA LEU A 106 44.07 15.74 37.83
C LEU A 106 43.65 14.50 37.03
N ALA A 107 43.73 13.30 37.62
CA ALA A 107 43.30 12.07 36.97
C ALA A 107 41.79 12.09 36.67
N VAL A 108 40.96 12.55 37.61
CA VAL A 108 39.51 12.74 37.38
C VAL A 108 39.26 13.77 36.28
N LEU A 109 39.98 14.90 36.29
CA LEU A 109 39.86 15.92 35.25
C LEU A 109 40.25 15.39 33.87
N VAL A 110 41.33 14.61 33.77
CA VAL A 110 41.75 13.95 32.53
C VAL A 110 40.71 12.93 32.08
N CYS A 111 40.13 12.15 32.99
CA CYS A 111 39.03 11.23 32.65
C CYS A 111 37.79 12.00 32.17
N VAL A 112 37.42 13.11 32.81
CA VAL A 112 36.28 13.95 32.38
C VAL A 112 36.55 14.58 31.02
N ILE A 113 37.75 15.09 30.79
CA ILE A 113 38.16 15.65 29.49
C ILE A 113 38.20 14.56 28.43
N ALA A 114 38.73 13.37 28.73
CA ALA A 114 38.77 12.25 27.79
C ALA A 114 37.36 11.73 27.47
N SER A 115 36.47 11.65 28.47
CA SER A 115 35.06 11.31 28.27
C SER A 115 34.31 12.38 27.49
N GLY A 116 34.57 13.66 27.78
CA GLY A 116 33.97 14.80 27.07
C GLY A 116 34.46 14.89 25.62
N ALA A 117 35.77 14.72 25.41
CA ALA A 117 36.37 14.66 24.08
C ALA A 117 35.90 13.42 23.31
N GLY A 118 35.78 12.27 23.96
CA GLY A 118 35.20 11.06 23.38
C GLY A 118 33.74 11.23 22.97
N TYR A 119 32.92 11.80 23.85
CA TYR A 119 31.52 12.15 23.54
C TYR A 119 31.44 13.13 22.37
N PHE A 120 32.20 14.23 22.43
CA PHE A 120 32.22 15.25 21.39
C PHE A 120 32.71 14.69 20.04
N MET A 121 33.75 13.86 20.05
CA MET A 121 34.26 13.15 18.89
C MET A 121 33.17 12.25 18.28
N VAL A 122 32.44 11.49 19.09
CA VAL A 122 31.35 10.62 18.61
C VAL A 122 30.17 11.44 18.07
N THR A 123 29.83 12.58 18.66
CA THR A 123 28.69 13.37 18.18
C THR A 123 29.00 14.21 16.94
N VAL A 124 30.27 14.59 16.73
CA VAL A 124 30.68 15.47 15.61
C VAL A 124 31.19 14.68 14.41
N LEU A 125 31.84 13.52 14.62
CA LEU A 125 32.36 12.69 13.52
C LEU A 125 31.41 11.57 13.08
N ARG A 126 30.30 11.33 13.80
CA ARG A 126 29.32 10.33 13.38
C ARG A 126 28.39 10.96 12.36
N ASP A 127 28.65 10.68 11.09
CA ASP A 127 27.66 10.88 10.03
C ASP A 127 26.35 10.22 10.49
N ASP A 128 25.26 10.99 10.47
CA ASP A 128 23.95 10.53 10.91
C ASP A 128 23.57 9.32 10.05
N PRO A 129 23.51 8.09 10.60
CA PRO A 129 23.29 6.89 9.82
C PRO A 129 21.93 6.91 9.10
N ASN A 130 21.02 7.78 9.53
CA ASN A 130 19.70 7.95 8.93
C ASN A 130 19.65 9.11 7.93
N ALA A 131 20.73 9.85 7.70
CA ALA A 131 20.74 10.97 6.75
C ALA A 131 20.44 10.51 5.32
N GLU A 132 21.00 9.38 4.89
CA GLU A 132 20.73 8.79 3.58
C GLU A 132 19.26 8.34 3.47
N LEU A 133 18.73 7.70 4.52
CA LEU A 133 17.33 7.26 4.57
C LEU A 133 16.35 8.45 4.54
N LEU A 134 16.70 9.53 5.23
CA LEU A 134 15.93 10.76 5.20
C LEU A 134 16.04 11.47 3.85
N ALA A 135 17.18 11.35 3.14
CA ALA A 135 17.35 11.85 1.78
C ALA A 135 16.43 11.11 0.78
N ASP A 136 16.35 9.78 0.92
CA ASP A 136 15.52 8.90 0.10
C ASP A 136 14.03 8.90 0.49
N LEU A 137 13.63 9.66 1.52
CA LEU A 137 12.28 9.66 2.07
C LEU A 137 11.17 9.83 0.99
N PRO A 138 11.26 10.76 0.03
CA PRO A 138 10.25 10.89 -1.02
C PRO A 138 10.09 9.65 -1.89
N VAL A 139 11.20 8.97 -2.18
CA VAL A 139 11.22 7.72 -2.97
C VAL A 139 10.61 6.58 -2.15
N ILE A 140 11.00 6.46 -0.88
CA ILE A 140 10.51 5.42 0.04
C ILE A 140 8.99 5.58 0.28
N GLN A 141 8.51 6.81 0.47
CA GLN A 141 7.09 7.09 0.68
C GLN A 141 6.25 6.59 -0.51
N ARG A 142 6.72 6.82 -1.75
CA ARG A 142 6.02 6.48 -3.00
C ARG A 142 6.54 5.21 -3.66
N LEU A 143 7.23 4.36 -2.90
CA LEU A 143 7.97 3.21 -3.43
C LEU A 143 7.10 2.34 -4.34
N ASP A 144 5.92 1.97 -3.87
CA ASP A 144 5.05 1.06 -4.62
C ASP A 144 4.59 1.66 -5.94
N ALA A 145 4.23 2.94 -5.96
CA ALA A 145 3.81 3.62 -7.17
C ALA A 145 4.98 3.75 -8.16
N LEU A 146 6.16 4.17 -7.69
CA LEU A 146 7.35 4.36 -8.53
C LEU A 146 7.91 3.06 -9.11
N ARG A 147 7.78 1.93 -8.40
CA ARG A 147 8.26 0.63 -8.88
C ARG A 147 7.57 0.17 -10.17
N HIS A 148 6.33 0.57 -10.37
CA HIS A 148 5.57 0.24 -11.58
C HIS A 148 5.78 1.26 -12.72
N ILE A 149 6.63 2.26 -12.54
CA ILE A 149 6.97 3.25 -13.57
C ILE A 149 8.37 2.93 -14.09
N ASP A 150 8.52 2.86 -15.41
CA ASP A 150 9.81 2.56 -16.04
C ASP A 150 10.70 3.80 -16.09
N ASP A 151 10.15 4.88 -16.63
CA ASP A 151 10.80 6.18 -16.82
C ASP A 151 9.78 7.34 -16.78
N VAL A 152 10.28 8.58 -16.82
CA VAL A 152 9.43 9.78 -16.81
C VAL A 152 8.65 9.96 -18.11
N GLU A 153 9.18 9.50 -19.25
CA GLU A 153 8.51 9.63 -20.54
C GLU A 153 7.24 8.77 -20.57
N PHE A 154 7.25 7.57 -19.97
CA PHE A 154 6.06 6.75 -19.81
C PHE A 154 4.94 7.48 -19.06
N VAL A 155 5.27 8.23 -18.01
CA VAL A 155 4.27 9.02 -17.27
C VAL A 155 3.73 10.15 -18.14
N ARG A 156 4.57 10.78 -18.96
CA ARG A 156 4.13 11.78 -19.94
C ARG A 156 3.25 11.17 -21.01
N ASP A 157 3.58 9.99 -21.53
CA ASP A 157 2.77 9.26 -22.50
C ASP A 157 1.40 8.91 -21.93
N LEU A 158 1.33 8.51 -20.66
CA LEU A 158 0.06 8.29 -19.94
C LEU A 158 -0.77 9.58 -19.83
N GLN A 159 -0.11 10.70 -19.57
CA GLN A 159 -0.75 12.01 -19.47
C GLN A 159 -1.24 12.50 -20.84
N GLU A 160 -0.43 12.39 -21.90
CA GLU A 160 -0.78 12.74 -23.27
C GLU A 160 -1.90 11.87 -23.83
N ALA A 161 -1.91 10.58 -23.49
CA ALA A 161 -2.98 9.66 -23.82
C ALA A 161 -4.29 9.95 -23.07
N GLY A 162 -4.29 10.86 -22.08
CA GLY A 162 -5.47 11.28 -21.33
C GLY A 162 -6.09 10.18 -20.48
N LEU A 163 -5.35 9.10 -20.18
CA LEU A 163 -5.89 7.89 -19.54
C LEU A 163 -6.15 8.06 -18.03
N PHE A 164 -5.62 9.12 -17.41
CA PHE A 164 -5.67 9.37 -15.96
C PHE A 164 -5.92 10.87 -15.62
N GLY A 165 -6.62 11.58 -16.51
CA GLY A 165 -6.88 13.02 -16.41
C GLY A 165 -7.78 13.45 -15.23
N THR A 166 -7.81 14.75 -14.94
CA THR A 166 -8.48 15.37 -13.78
C THR A 166 -10.01 15.26 -13.81
N ASP A 167 -10.61 14.97 -14.97
CA ASP A 167 -12.07 14.90 -15.13
C ASP A 167 -12.68 13.54 -14.70
N GLU A 168 -11.85 12.56 -14.33
CA GLU A 168 -12.29 11.22 -13.93
C GLU A 168 -12.65 11.14 -12.43
N ARG A 169 -13.84 11.64 -12.07
CA ARG A 169 -14.44 11.57 -10.71
C ARG A 169 -14.56 10.17 -10.10
N TRP A 170 -14.37 9.10 -10.87
CA TRP A 170 -14.55 7.71 -10.41
C TRP A 170 -13.52 7.25 -9.36
N LEU A 171 -12.38 7.93 -9.22
CA LEU A 171 -11.39 7.65 -8.17
C LEU A 171 -11.56 8.51 -6.91
N ASP A 172 -12.18 9.69 -7.01
CA ASP A 172 -12.38 10.60 -5.86
C ASP A 172 -13.50 10.12 -4.92
N GLU A 173 -14.43 9.29 -5.39
CA GLU A 173 -15.63 8.87 -4.64
C GLU A 173 -15.65 7.38 -4.27
N SER A 174 -14.50 6.70 -4.17
CA SER A 174 -14.50 5.36 -3.59
C SER A 174 -14.90 5.44 -2.11
N PRO A 175 -15.91 4.70 -1.61
CA PRO A 175 -16.32 4.73 -0.21
C PRO A 175 -15.18 4.39 0.78
N GLN A 176 -14.16 3.66 0.31
CA GLN A 176 -12.97 3.37 1.09
C GLN A 176 -12.03 4.57 1.25
N ALA A 177 -12.06 5.59 0.37
CA ALA A 177 -11.16 6.73 0.40
C ALA A 177 -11.32 7.58 1.68
N ASN A 178 -12.53 7.65 2.26
CA ASN A 178 -12.81 8.43 3.46
C ASN A 178 -12.31 7.76 4.76
N ASP A 179 -12.24 6.42 4.82
CA ASP A 179 -11.63 5.67 5.95
C ASP A 179 -10.13 5.38 5.73
N SER A 180 -9.65 5.52 4.48
CA SER A 180 -8.25 5.24 4.09
C SER A 180 -7.24 6.30 4.53
N GLY A 181 -7.67 7.45 5.06
CA GLY A 181 -6.76 8.50 5.50
C GLY A 181 -5.74 8.04 6.56
N ALA A 182 -6.12 7.07 7.40
CA ALA A 182 -5.24 6.46 8.38
C ALA A 182 -4.27 5.40 7.79
N LEU A 183 -4.60 4.86 6.61
CA LEU A 183 -3.83 3.84 5.88
C LEU A 183 -2.99 4.43 4.73
N GLN A 184 -3.08 5.74 4.50
CA GLN A 184 -2.26 6.46 3.52
C GLN A 184 -1.15 7.25 4.23
N LEU A 185 0.03 7.28 3.61
CA LEU A 185 1.11 8.14 4.05
C LEU A 185 0.83 9.57 3.56
N PRO A 186 0.90 10.60 4.44
CA PRO A 186 0.81 11.98 4.00
C PRO A 186 1.93 12.30 3.00
N PRO A 187 1.81 13.34 2.17
CA PRO A 187 2.90 13.73 1.28
C PRO A 187 4.15 14.08 2.09
N ALA A 188 5.29 13.49 1.70
CA ALA A 188 6.56 13.80 2.31
C ALA A 188 7.02 15.22 1.89
N PRO A 189 7.81 15.91 2.74
CA PRO A 189 8.34 17.22 2.39
C PRO A 189 9.57 17.06 1.49
N ASP A 190 9.30 17.11 0.19
CA ASP A 190 10.23 16.73 -0.88
C ASP A 190 11.45 17.67 -1.02
N ASP A 191 11.33 18.95 -0.67
CA ASP A 191 12.42 19.94 -0.75
C ASP A 191 12.86 20.48 0.62
N ALA A 192 12.48 19.81 1.70
CA ALA A 192 12.78 20.28 3.05
C ALA A 192 14.09 19.70 3.60
N ASP A 193 14.71 20.48 4.49
CA ASP A 193 15.88 20.06 5.25
C ASP A 193 15.63 18.76 6.05
N LEU A 194 16.71 18.02 6.32
CA LEU A 194 16.66 16.73 7.02
C LEU A 194 15.96 16.84 8.39
N GLN A 195 16.06 17.98 9.07
CA GLN A 195 15.34 18.20 10.33
C GLN A 195 13.82 18.25 10.16
N VAL A 196 13.34 18.82 9.05
CA VAL A 196 11.90 18.87 8.75
C VAL A 196 11.38 17.49 8.42
N ARG A 197 12.12 16.73 7.59
CA ARG A 197 11.80 15.32 7.27
C ARG A 197 11.78 14.46 8.53
N ARG A 198 12.74 14.64 9.44
CA ARG A 198 12.78 13.94 10.73
C ARG A 198 11.55 14.25 11.58
N ARG A 199 11.14 15.52 11.64
CA ARG A 199 9.92 15.91 12.36
C ARG A 199 8.67 15.29 11.75
N TRP A 200 8.57 15.30 10.43
CA TRP A 200 7.46 14.67 9.70
C TRP A 200 7.33 13.18 10.06
N VAL A 201 8.44 12.43 10.12
CA VAL A 201 8.41 11.01 10.54
C VAL A 201 7.90 10.85 11.97
N THR A 202 8.28 11.75 12.89
CA THR A 202 7.82 11.69 14.29
C THR A 202 6.36 12.09 14.48
N GLU A 203 5.78 12.82 13.54
CA GLU A 203 4.37 13.25 13.56
C GLU A 203 3.42 12.22 12.96
N LEU A 204 3.94 11.20 12.25
CA LEU A 204 3.15 10.09 11.72
C LEU A 204 2.48 9.28 12.83
N THR A 205 1.29 8.76 12.55
CA THR A 205 0.60 7.80 13.42
C THR A 205 1.36 6.46 13.45
N GLU A 206 1.09 5.61 14.45
CA GLU A 206 1.72 4.28 14.54
C GLU A 206 1.52 3.44 13.27
N THR A 207 0.30 3.46 12.70
CA THR A 207 -0.03 2.79 11.44
C THR A 207 0.79 3.34 10.27
N GLN A 208 0.93 4.67 10.17
CA GLN A 208 1.72 5.30 9.11
C GLN A 208 3.22 5.03 9.28
N GLN A 209 3.74 5.04 10.50
CA GLN A 209 5.12 4.66 10.78
C GLN A 209 5.40 3.20 10.38
N TYR A 210 4.46 2.29 10.66
CA TYR A 210 4.55 0.91 10.21
C TYR A 210 4.58 0.80 8.68
N LEU A 211 3.69 1.52 7.97
CA LEU A 211 3.67 1.54 6.50
C LEU A 211 4.98 2.10 5.92
N LEU A 212 5.49 3.19 6.49
CA LEU A 212 6.76 3.79 6.07
C LEU A 212 7.92 2.82 6.32
N LYS A 213 7.95 2.15 7.48
CA LYS A 213 8.95 1.14 7.79
C LYS A 213 8.90 -0.03 6.80
N ARG A 214 7.71 -0.54 6.49
CA ARG A 214 7.52 -1.60 5.50
C ARG A 214 8.06 -1.19 4.12
N ASN A 215 7.82 0.06 3.71
CA ASN A 215 8.37 0.57 2.46
C ASN A 215 9.90 0.71 2.53
N LEU A 216 10.45 1.16 3.66
CA LEU A 216 11.89 1.24 3.88
C LEU A 216 12.56 -0.14 3.78
N ASP A 217 12.04 -1.14 4.50
CA ASP A 217 12.58 -2.50 4.50
C ASP A 217 12.56 -3.09 3.08
N ARG A 218 11.45 -2.86 2.34
CA ARG A 218 11.33 -3.26 0.93
C ARG A 218 12.23 -2.47 -0.01
N PHE A 219 12.52 -1.21 0.26
CA PHE A 219 13.45 -0.42 -0.53
C PHE A 219 14.87 -0.94 -0.33
N GLN A 220 15.27 -1.19 0.93
CA GLN A 220 16.60 -1.69 1.28
C GLN A 220 16.87 -3.10 0.75
N SER A 221 15.85 -3.95 0.61
CA SER A 221 16.00 -5.28 0.00
C SER A 221 16.15 -5.27 -1.53
N LEU A 222 15.94 -4.11 -2.19
CA LEU A 222 16.17 -4.00 -3.63
C LEU A 222 17.67 -3.97 -3.97
N PRO A 223 18.06 -4.54 -5.13
CA PRO A 223 19.40 -4.38 -5.67
C PRO A 223 19.79 -2.89 -5.78
N GLU A 224 21.06 -2.55 -5.57
CA GLU A 224 21.52 -1.15 -5.64
C GLU A 224 21.15 -0.48 -6.97
N SER A 225 21.25 -1.21 -8.08
CA SER A 225 20.87 -0.70 -9.41
C SER A 225 19.40 -0.29 -9.49
N GLU A 226 18.51 -1.00 -8.78
CA GLU A 226 17.08 -0.68 -8.77
C GLU A 226 16.79 0.49 -7.83
N ARG A 227 17.49 0.58 -6.69
CA ARG A 227 17.42 1.77 -5.81
C ARG A 227 17.89 3.03 -6.53
N GLU A 228 18.99 2.96 -7.26
CA GLU A 228 19.51 4.06 -8.06
C GLU A 228 18.54 4.45 -9.18
N ARG A 229 17.96 3.47 -9.90
CA ARG A 229 16.90 3.73 -10.89
C ARG A 229 15.73 4.51 -10.30
N LEU A 230 15.24 4.13 -9.13
CA LEU A 230 14.11 4.79 -8.47
C LEU A 230 14.47 6.21 -8.00
N ARG A 231 15.70 6.43 -7.52
CA ARG A 231 16.23 7.75 -7.16
C ARG A 231 16.30 8.66 -8.39
N ASP A 232 16.85 8.15 -9.50
CA ASP A 232 16.98 8.90 -10.76
C ASP A 232 15.61 9.23 -11.37
N LEU A 233 14.68 8.26 -11.36
CA LEU A 233 13.30 8.47 -11.80
C LEU A 233 12.64 9.59 -11.01
N TYR A 234 12.71 9.53 -9.68
CA TYR A 234 12.11 10.55 -8.83
C TYR A 234 12.79 11.91 -9.00
N ALA A 235 14.12 11.96 -9.14
CA ALA A 235 14.85 13.20 -9.41
C ALA A 235 14.41 13.84 -10.73
N ALA A 236 14.18 13.03 -11.77
CA ALA A 236 13.68 13.51 -13.06
C ALA A 236 12.24 14.04 -12.97
N ILE A 237 11.36 13.41 -12.17
CA ILE A 237 10.01 13.91 -11.88
C ILE A 237 10.09 15.22 -11.09
N ALA A 238 10.93 15.29 -10.06
CA ALA A 238 11.07 16.45 -9.19
C ALA A 238 11.61 17.68 -9.93
N ALA A 239 12.48 17.48 -10.93
CA ALA A 239 13.02 18.53 -11.78
C ALA A 239 12.06 18.98 -12.90
N ALA A 240 10.98 18.24 -13.17
CA ALA A 240 10.07 18.54 -14.25
C ALA A 240 9.19 19.78 -13.96
N PRO A 241 8.94 20.66 -14.94
CA PRO A 241 8.09 21.85 -14.74
C PRO A 241 6.63 21.50 -14.46
N ASP A 242 6.20 20.31 -14.87
CA ASP A 242 4.86 19.73 -14.71
C ASP A 242 4.79 18.66 -13.61
N ARG A 243 5.76 18.64 -12.69
CA ARG A 243 5.89 17.71 -11.55
C ARG A 243 4.56 17.34 -10.90
N GLN A 244 3.75 18.32 -10.51
CA GLN A 244 2.48 18.05 -9.81
C GLN A 244 1.55 17.15 -10.64
N LYS A 245 1.45 17.39 -11.96
CA LYS A 245 0.60 16.59 -12.85
C LYS A 245 1.15 15.18 -13.03
N LEU A 246 2.48 15.04 -13.13
CA LEU A 246 3.14 13.75 -13.21
C LEU A 246 2.90 12.93 -11.94
N GLU A 247 3.05 13.54 -10.77
CA GLU A 247 2.80 12.90 -9.48
C GLU A 247 1.33 12.46 -9.33
N GLU A 248 0.37 13.30 -9.70
CA GLU A 248 -1.05 12.96 -9.72
C GLU A 248 -1.34 11.79 -10.68
N THR A 249 -0.71 11.80 -11.86
CA THR A 249 -0.86 10.74 -12.86
C THR A 249 -0.32 9.40 -12.36
N ILE A 250 0.86 9.41 -11.72
CA ILE A 250 1.48 8.22 -11.13
C ILE A 250 0.58 7.61 -10.05
N GLU A 251 0.05 8.45 -9.16
CA GLU A 251 -0.82 7.98 -8.08
C GLU A 251 -2.11 7.37 -8.63
N ARG A 252 -2.78 8.05 -9.56
CA ARG A 252 -4.01 7.53 -10.19
C ARG A 252 -3.75 6.24 -10.97
N TYR A 253 -2.63 6.17 -11.70
CA TYR A 253 -2.21 4.95 -12.37
C TYR A 253 -2.02 3.81 -11.38
N TYR A 254 -1.31 4.04 -10.27
CA TYR A 254 -1.06 3.02 -9.27
C TYR A 254 -2.34 2.55 -8.56
N GLN A 255 -3.24 3.47 -8.20
CA GLN A 255 -4.54 3.11 -7.60
C GLN A 255 -5.39 2.26 -8.55
N TRP A 256 -5.45 2.61 -9.84
CA TRP A 256 -6.10 1.77 -10.85
C TRP A 256 -5.41 0.41 -11.01
N TYR A 257 -4.07 0.39 -11.08
CA TYR A 257 -3.30 -0.84 -11.23
C TYR A 257 -3.55 -1.83 -10.08
N LYS A 258 -3.75 -1.33 -8.85
CA LYS A 258 -4.14 -2.14 -7.67
C LYS A 258 -5.52 -2.81 -7.81
N LEU A 259 -6.40 -2.31 -8.67
CA LEU A 259 -7.71 -2.93 -8.91
C LEU A 259 -7.65 -4.10 -9.91
N LEU A 260 -6.55 -4.21 -10.65
CA LEU A 260 -6.37 -5.25 -11.65
C LEU A 260 -6.09 -6.61 -11.03
N ASP A 261 -6.53 -7.68 -11.69
CA ASP A 261 -6.17 -9.05 -11.32
C ASP A 261 -4.72 -9.40 -11.71
N ILE A 262 -4.23 -10.54 -11.22
CA ILE A 262 -2.84 -10.99 -11.41
C ILE A 262 -2.48 -11.12 -12.90
N TYR A 263 -3.39 -11.61 -13.74
CA TYR A 263 -3.14 -11.78 -15.18
C TYR A 263 -3.09 -10.43 -15.91
N GLN A 264 -4.00 -9.52 -15.55
CA GLN A 264 -4.04 -8.17 -16.10
C GLN A 264 -2.76 -7.40 -15.76
N ARG A 265 -2.32 -7.43 -14.48
CA ARG A 265 -1.07 -6.83 -14.04
C ARG A 265 0.14 -7.41 -14.78
N SER A 266 0.24 -8.73 -14.83
CA SER A 266 1.30 -9.41 -15.56
C SER A 266 1.33 -9.01 -17.04
N SER A 267 0.18 -8.85 -17.69
CA SER A 267 0.13 -8.41 -19.09
C SER A 267 0.66 -6.99 -19.30
N ILE A 268 0.51 -6.10 -18.31
CA ILE A 268 1.08 -4.74 -18.35
C ILE A 268 2.59 -4.80 -18.12
N ASP A 269 3.04 -5.55 -17.10
CA ASP A 269 4.45 -5.62 -16.71
C ASP A 269 5.35 -6.26 -17.78
N HIS A 270 4.79 -7.14 -18.62
CA HIS A 270 5.50 -7.73 -19.76
C HIS A 270 5.49 -6.84 -21.01
N SER A 271 4.62 -5.83 -21.08
CA SER A 271 4.51 -4.90 -22.21
C SER A 271 5.47 -3.72 -22.02
N LYS A 272 6.01 -3.14 -23.11
CA LYS A 272 6.92 -2.00 -23.05
C LYS A 272 6.50 -0.86 -23.99
N GLY A 273 6.84 0.37 -23.63
CA GLY A 273 6.58 1.57 -24.44
C GLY A 273 5.12 1.67 -24.91
N ASP A 274 4.92 1.92 -26.20
CA ASP A 274 3.60 2.08 -26.82
C ASP A 274 2.67 0.87 -26.63
N GLU A 275 3.21 -0.35 -26.64
CA GLU A 275 2.43 -1.58 -26.42
C GLU A 275 1.83 -1.58 -25.01
N ARG A 276 2.60 -1.10 -24.02
CA ARG A 276 2.15 -0.98 -22.64
C ARG A 276 1.02 0.04 -22.53
N ILE A 277 1.15 1.20 -23.17
CA ILE A 277 0.10 2.23 -23.20
C ILE A 277 -1.17 1.70 -23.89
N ALA A 278 -1.04 0.99 -25.00
CA ALA A 278 -2.17 0.36 -25.69
C ALA A 278 -2.87 -0.67 -24.81
N ARG A 279 -2.11 -1.50 -24.08
CA ARG A 279 -2.66 -2.50 -23.17
C ARG A 279 -3.37 -1.87 -21.96
N ILE A 280 -2.79 -0.81 -21.39
CA ILE A 280 -3.41 -0.03 -20.33
C ILE A 280 -4.73 0.56 -20.81
N ARG A 281 -4.75 1.14 -22.03
CA ARG A 281 -5.98 1.66 -22.64
C ARG A 281 -7.04 0.56 -22.78
N GLU A 282 -6.69 -0.59 -23.34
CA GLU A 282 -7.62 -1.72 -23.50
C GLU A 282 -8.19 -2.18 -22.16
N LEU A 283 -7.34 -2.35 -21.13
CA LEU A 283 -7.76 -2.78 -19.80
C LEU A 283 -8.59 -1.72 -19.08
N ARG A 284 -8.29 -0.44 -19.28
CA ARG A 284 -9.08 0.71 -18.82
C ARG A 284 -10.47 0.66 -19.45
N GLU A 285 -10.54 0.51 -20.76
CA GLU A 285 -11.81 0.39 -21.48
C GLU A 285 -12.61 -0.83 -21.05
N ALA A 286 -11.96 -1.98 -20.85
CA ALA A 286 -12.61 -3.18 -20.36
C ALA A 286 -13.07 -3.06 -18.91
N THR A 287 -12.33 -2.33 -18.06
CA THR A 287 -12.70 -2.05 -16.67
C THR A 287 -13.85 -1.06 -16.59
N VAL A 288 -13.85 0.00 -17.40
CA VAL A 288 -14.98 0.92 -17.56
C VAL A 288 -16.19 0.17 -18.12
N MET A 289 -15.99 -0.74 -19.07
CA MET A 289 -17.07 -1.59 -19.58
C MET A 289 -17.56 -2.61 -18.53
N ARG A 290 -16.75 -2.91 -17.51
CA ARG A 290 -17.11 -3.77 -16.37
C ARG A 290 -17.79 -2.98 -15.24
N SER A 291 -17.46 -1.71 -15.03
CA SER A 291 -18.25 -0.81 -14.17
C SER A 291 -19.61 -0.52 -14.80
N ILE A 292 -19.65 -0.30 -16.12
CA ILE A 292 -20.89 -0.36 -16.92
C ILE A 292 -21.48 -1.79 -16.91
N GLY A 293 -20.66 -2.81 -16.69
CA GLY A 293 -20.98 -4.24 -16.74
C GLY A 293 -21.46 -4.87 -15.42
N ASN A 294 -21.70 -4.08 -14.36
CA ASN A 294 -22.60 -4.49 -13.28
C ASN A 294 -24.05 -4.66 -13.78
N LEU A 295 -24.31 -4.23 -15.01
CA LEU A 295 -25.40 -4.69 -15.84
C LEU A 295 -25.21 -6.18 -16.20
N ASP A 296 -26.06 -7.06 -15.65
CA ASP A 296 -26.18 -8.48 -16.05
C ASP A 296 -25.96 -8.59 -17.58
N GLY A 297 -24.98 -9.39 -18.01
CA GLY A 297 -24.58 -9.47 -19.42
C GLY A 297 -25.71 -9.84 -20.39
N ARG A 298 -26.83 -10.39 -19.89
CA ARG A 298 -28.08 -10.51 -20.68
C ARG A 298 -28.75 -9.17 -20.96
N ARG A 299 -28.78 -8.28 -19.98
CA ARG A 299 -29.41 -6.96 -20.06
C ARG A 299 -28.56 -5.96 -20.84
N LEU A 300 -27.23 -6.02 -20.73
CA LEU A 300 -26.35 -5.21 -21.58
C LEU A 300 -26.51 -5.56 -23.07
N ARG A 301 -26.60 -6.86 -23.39
CA ARG A 301 -26.91 -7.30 -24.77
C ARG A 301 -28.25 -6.77 -25.26
N TRP A 302 -29.29 -6.87 -24.44
CA TRP A 302 -30.60 -6.32 -24.76
C TRP A 302 -30.56 -4.79 -24.97
N PHE A 303 -29.84 -4.05 -24.13
CA PHE A 303 -29.68 -2.60 -24.25
C PHE A 303 -28.99 -2.23 -25.59
N LEU A 304 -27.90 -2.92 -25.92
CA LEU A 304 -27.19 -2.71 -27.19
C LEU A 304 -28.07 -3.05 -28.40
N GLU A 305 -28.87 -4.12 -28.34
CA GLU A 305 -29.82 -4.49 -29.39
C GLU A 305 -30.94 -3.44 -29.55
N MET A 306 -31.44 -2.87 -28.44
CA MET A 306 -32.44 -1.81 -28.49
C MET A 306 -31.88 -0.54 -29.16
N VAL A 307 -30.68 -0.12 -28.77
CA VAL A 307 -30.00 1.05 -29.33
C VAL A 307 -29.71 0.84 -30.83
N GLU A 308 -29.21 -0.34 -31.22
CA GLU A 308 -28.97 -0.70 -32.62
C GLU A 308 -30.25 -0.67 -33.45
N HIS A 309 -31.37 -1.20 -32.93
CA HIS A 309 -32.66 -1.17 -33.61
C HIS A 309 -33.24 0.26 -33.75
N ARG A 310 -33.01 1.14 -32.77
CA ARG A 310 -33.50 2.52 -32.76
C ARG A 310 -32.70 3.46 -33.64
N LEU A 311 -31.37 3.41 -33.52
CA LEU A 311 -30.47 4.28 -34.25
C LEU A 311 -30.24 3.80 -35.68
N GLY A 312 -30.60 2.55 -35.99
CA GLY A 312 -30.34 1.93 -37.30
C GLY A 312 -28.85 1.75 -37.59
N VAL A 313 -28.00 2.01 -36.60
CA VAL A 313 -26.55 1.94 -36.65
C VAL A 313 -26.08 1.29 -35.36
N ARG A 314 -25.11 0.38 -35.49
CA ARG A 314 -24.50 -0.27 -34.34
C ARG A 314 -23.67 0.78 -33.59
N PRO A 315 -23.98 1.08 -32.32
CA PRO A 315 -23.28 2.11 -31.56
C PRO A 315 -21.80 1.73 -31.41
N THR A 316 -20.92 2.72 -31.58
CA THR A 316 -19.49 2.56 -31.31
C THR A 316 -19.24 2.40 -29.82
N SER A 317 -18.03 1.98 -29.43
CA SER A 317 -17.65 1.94 -28.02
C SER A 317 -17.70 3.30 -27.33
N GLU A 318 -17.53 4.39 -28.08
CA GLU A 318 -17.64 5.76 -27.60
C GLU A 318 -19.11 6.17 -27.38
N ASP A 319 -20.01 5.80 -28.30
CA ASP A 319 -21.45 6.04 -28.16
C ASP A 319 -22.02 5.31 -26.94
N VAL A 320 -21.61 4.06 -26.73
CA VAL A 320 -22.04 3.25 -25.57
C VAL A 320 -21.56 3.88 -24.27
N LYS A 321 -20.31 4.36 -24.20
CA LYS A 321 -19.78 5.06 -23.02
C LYS A 321 -20.55 6.34 -22.72
N THR A 322 -20.86 7.13 -23.74
CA THR A 322 -21.59 8.40 -23.60
C THR A 322 -23.02 8.15 -23.12
N LEU A 323 -23.72 7.19 -23.72
CA LEU A 323 -25.06 6.79 -23.32
C LEU A 323 -25.08 6.24 -21.88
N SER A 324 -24.14 5.37 -21.51
CA SER A 324 -24.07 4.82 -20.15
C SER A 324 -23.85 5.92 -19.11
N ARG A 325 -22.92 6.86 -19.36
CA ARG A 325 -22.67 7.99 -18.46
C ARG A 325 -23.92 8.86 -18.30
N TRP A 326 -24.60 9.15 -19.40
CA TRP A 326 -25.84 9.92 -19.36
C TRP A 326 -26.95 9.19 -18.59
N VAL A 327 -27.10 7.87 -18.76
CA VAL A 327 -28.09 7.07 -18.02
C VAL A 327 -27.79 7.06 -16.52
N GLU A 328 -26.52 6.96 -16.12
CA GLU A 328 -26.10 7.02 -14.71
C GLU A 328 -26.38 8.39 -14.09
N GLU A 329 -26.07 9.48 -14.80
CA GLU A 329 -26.34 10.85 -14.36
C GLU A 329 -27.85 11.11 -14.28
N PHE A 330 -28.61 10.66 -15.27
CA PHE A 330 -30.07 10.69 -15.28
C PHE A 330 -30.67 9.93 -14.10
N ALA A 331 -30.17 8.73 -13.80
CA ALA A 331 -30.63 7.93 -12.67
C ALA A 331 -30.30 8.56 -11.32
N PHE A 332 -29.17 9.28 -11.23
CA PHE A 332 -28.80 10.02 -10.04
C PHE A 332 -29.72 11.23 -9.81
N GLU A 333 -29.97 12.02 -10.85
CA GLU A 333 -30.76 13.25 -10.72
C GLU A 333 -32.27 12.98 -10.65
N ARG A 334 -32.76 11.93 -11.31
CA ARG A 334 -34.20 11.71 -11.53
C ARG A 334 -34.67 10.28 -11.30
N GLY A 335 -33.82 9.39 -10.79
CA GLY A 335 -34.14 7.97 -10.60
C GLY A 335 -35.40 7.73 -9.73
N GLU A 336 -35.68 8.57 -8.74
CA GLU A 336 -36.90 8.43 -7.94
C GLU A 336 -38.19 8.75 -8.73
N GLY A 337 -38.12 9.65 -9.72
CA GLY A 337 -39.24 9.95 -10.62
C GLY A 337 -39.61 8.77 -11.53
N VAL A 338 -38.67 7.87 -11.78
CA VAL A 338 -38.90 6.62 -12.53
C VAL A 338 -39.79 5.68 -11.71
N VAL A 339 -39.53 5.57 -10.41
CA VAL A 339 -40.32 4.73 -9.47
C VAL A 339 -41.78 5.20 -9.40
N GLU A 340 -42.01 6.50 -9.53
CA GLU A 340 -43.35 7.10 -9.60
C GLU A 340 -44.09 6.81 -10.92
N LYS A 341 -43.44 6.35 -11.98
CA LYS A 341 -44.11 5.97 -13.23
C LYS A 341 -44.46 4.48 -13.32
N LEU A 342 -43.88 3.66 -12.45
CA LEU A 342 -44.13 2.22 -12.39
C LEU A 342 -45.56 1.90 -11.90
N SER A 343 -46.10 0.78 -12.38
CA SER A 343 -47.39 0.28 -11.93
C SER A 343 -47.36 -0.15 -10.45
N GLY A 344 -48.52 -0.20 -9.78
CA GLY A 344 -48.58 -0.35 -8.32
C GLY A 344 -47.87 -1.59 -7.75
N GLU A 345 -47.82 -2.69 -8.48
CA GLU A 345 -47.11 -3.91 -8.05
C GLU A 345 -45.59 -3.82 -8.31
N GLU A 346 -45.19 -3.22 -9.43
CA GLU A 346 -43.78 -3.01 -9.81
C GLU A 346 -43.13 -1.95 -8.94
N ARG A 347 -43.81 -0.83 -8.70
CA ARG A 347 -43.38 0.22 -7.79
C ARG A 347 -43.06 -0.34 -6.42
N LYS A 348 -43.96 -1.18 -5.88
CA LYS A 348 -43.78 -1.77 -4.55
C LYS A 348 -42.55 -2.68 -4.48
N ARG A 349 -42.33 -3.52 -5.49
CA ARG A 349 -41.14 -4.37 -5.58
C ARG A 349 -39.85 -3.56 -5.70
N VAL A 350 -39.86 -2.51 -6.52
CA VAL A 350 -38.70 -1.62 -6.71
C VAL A 350 -38.39 -0.84 -5.42
N GLN A 351 -39.40 -0.36 -4.71
CA GLN A 351 -39.23 0.30 -3.41
C GLN A 351 -38.68 -0.65 -2.34
N GLU A 352 -39.22 -1.88 -2.23
CA GLU A 352 -38.70 -2.89 -1.30
C GLU A 352 -37.22 -3.22 -1.58
N ILE A 353 -36.79 -3.24 -2.86
CA ILE A 353 -35.38 -3.45 -3.21
C ILE A 353 -34.54 -2.23 -2.87
N LEU A 354 -35.01 -1.02 -3.17
CA LEU A 354 -34.30 0.23 -2.85
C LEU A 354 -34.08 0.40 -1.34
N GLU A 355 -35.01 -0.04 -0.50
CA GLU A 355 -34.87 -0.04 0.96
C GLU A 355 -33.82 -1.03 1.49
N THR A 356 -33.46 -2.05 0.70
CA THR A 356 -32.42 -3.03 1.07
C THR A 356 -31.02 -2.67 0.62
N ILE A 357 -30.87 -1.61 -0.18
CA ILE A 357 -29.59 -1.18 -0.75
C ILE A 357 -29.08 0.03 0.04
N ASP A 358 -28.13 -0.19 0.94
CA ASP A 358 -27.45 0.86 1.73
C ASP A 358 -26.33 1.59 0.94
N ASP A 359 -25.95 1.07 -0.22
CA ASP A 359 -24.87 1.62 -1.05
C ASP A 359 -25.44 2.54 -2.14
N ASP A 360 -25.11 3.83 -2.06
CA ASP A 360 -25.55 4.86 -3.00
C ASP A 360 -25.18 4.53 -4.46
N ILE A 361 -24.05 3.85 -4.69
CA ILE A 361 -23.62 3.46 -6.03
C ILE A 361 -24.56 2.39 -6.58
N ARG A 362 -24.79 1.32 -5.82
CA ARG A 362 -25.75 0.26 -6.20
C ARG A 362 -27.17 0.77 -6.33
N ARG A 363 -27.55 1.77 -5.54
CA ARG A 363 -28.86 2.43 -5.64
C ARG A 363 -29.00 3.14 -6.98
N ARG A 364 -27.98 3.91 -7.40
CA ARG A 364 -27.94 4.58 -8.72
C ARG A 364 -28.00 3.56 -9.86
N GLU A 365 -27.20 2.51 -9.81
CA GLU A 365 -27.19 1.43 -10.82
C GLU A 365 -28.57 0.77 -10.94
N PHE A 366 -29.23 0.49 -9.81
CA PHE A 366 -30.56 -0.12 -9.80
C PHE A 366 -31.63 0.80 -10.40
N LEU A 367 -31.57 2.11 -10.11
CA LEU A 367 -32.47 3.11 -10.67
C LEU A 367 -32.25 3.32 -12.18
N ALA A 368 -31.00 3.38 -12.62
CA ALA A 368 -30.62 3.41 -14.03
C ALA A 368 -31.22 2.22 -14.78
N MET A 369 -31.17 1.05 -14.15
CA MET A 369 -31.72 -0.17 -14.73
C MET A 369 -33.23 -0.28 -14.73
N THR A 370 -33.85 0.23 -13.67
CA THR A 370 -35.29 0.34 -13.60
C THR A 370 -35.80 1.27 -14.70
N TRP A 371 -35.09 2.37 -14.96
CA TRP A 371 -35.42 3.29 -16.05
C TRP A 371 -35.25 2.68 -17.42
N LEU A 372 -34.09 2.06 -17.70
CA LEU A 372 -33.84 1.41 -18.99
C LEU A 372 -34.89 0.34 -19.29
N SER A 373 -35.25 -0.48 -18.30
CA SER A 373 -36.30 -1.49 -18.43
C SER A 373 -37.67 -0.89 -18.68
N TRP A 374 -38.01 0.23 -18.03
CA TRP A 374 -39.29 0.91 -18.25
C TRP A 374 -39.36 1.56 -19.65
N GLN A 375 -38.27 2.22 -20.09
CA GLN A 375 -38.17 2.85 -21.40
C GLN A 375 -38.25 1.85 -22.56
N ALA A 376 -37.83 0.60 -22.32
CA ALA A 376 -38.01 -0.52 -23.23
C ALA A 376 -39.47 -0.79 -23.59
N GLU A 377 -40.31 -0.76 -22.57
CA GLU A 377 -41.73 -1.12 -22.63
C GLU A 377 -42.56 0.06 -23.11
N HIS A 378 -42.04 1.28 -22.95
CA HIS A 378 -42.68 2.54 -23.31
C HIS A 378 -41.79 3.35 -24.28
N PRO A 379 -41.52 2.83 -25.49
CA PRO A 379 -40.57 3.46 -26.40
C PRO A 379 -40.96 4.88 -26.83
N ASP A 380 -42.25 5.19 -26.85
CA ASP A 380 -42.73 6.52 -27.27
C ASP A 380 -42.98 7.47 -26.09
N ASP A 381 -42.76 7.02 -24.84
CA ASP A 381 -42.93 7.84 -23.64
C ASP A 381 -41.59 8.42 -23.19
N PHE A 382 -41.39 9.71 -23.48
CA PHE A 382 -40.25 10.49 -23.04
C PHE A 382 -40.61 11.46 -21.92
N SER A 383 -41.73 11.25 -21.21
CA SER A 383 -42.21 12.18 -20.18
C SER A 383 -41.26 12.36 -18.99
N LEU A 384 -40.23 11.52 -18.89
CA LEU A 384 -39.16 11.61 -17.91
C LEU A 384 -37.91 12.35 -18.42
N LEU A 385 -37.77 12.51 -19.75
CA LEU A 385 -36.70 13.27 -20.39
C LEU A 385 -37.14 14.71 -20.62
N SER A 386 -36.29 15.66 -20.22
CA SER A 386 -36.49 17.07 -20.54
C SER A 386 -35.94 17.37 -21.94
N GLU A 387 -36.34 18.47 -22.56
CA GLU A 387 -35.78 18.91 -23.86
C GLU A 387 -34.25 19.01 -23.83
N LYS A 388 -33.67 19.39 -22.67
CA LYS A 388 -32.22 19.46 -22.47
C LYS A 388 -31.53 18.10 -22.53
N ASP A 389 -32.22 17.03 -22.12
CA ASP A 389 -31.67 15.67 -22.09
C ASP A 389 -31.69 15.01 -23.48
N LEU A 390 -32.44 15.58 -24.43
CA LEU A 390 -32.54 15.12 -25.82
C LEU A 390 -31.57 15.86 -26.76
N GLU A 391 -30.98 16.97 -26.31
CA GLU A 391 -30.00 17.77 -27.06
C GLU A 391 -28.53 17.41 -26.72
N THR A 392 -28.32 16.55 -25.73
CA THR A 392 -27.01 16.05 -25.27
C THR A 392 -26.72 14.68 -25.87
#